data_AF-A0A5E4LSM5-F1
#
_entry.id   AF-A0A5E4LSM5-F1
#
_cell.length_a   1.000
_cell.length_b   1.000
_cell.length_c   1.000
_cell.angle_alpha   90.00
_cell.angle_beta   90.00
_cell.angle_gamma   90.00
#
_symmetry.space_group_name_H-M   'P 1'
#
loop_
_entity.id
_entity.type
_entity.pdbx_description
1 polymer ?
#
loop_
_entity_poly.entity_id
_entity_poly.type
_entity_poly.pdbx_seq_one_letter_code
_entity_poly.pdbx_strand_id
1 'polypeptide(L)'
;MFANRKNYWSCTKFADWLRGEKKLSAGTGNEWNTWDKQAREAHPIRYWIVEEGLDQIQNLICFPHDVWDNVERYYSNRFVSHANALVASKDHIRLGQWWDVGTRILPCLFDTLQDFVEIELAWMEYISHPEKYKRSFWKRVRFGSFRDRELGLRYLDWEASLKYGINEGEDGIESSHKLYGKFTPQALAAQEIKELYTWWINIYPARPDPYDFSGWTSYCAKKREQAKKNGVTSSIAFLDTEHETPELCRERKEAMKKLRKIETDYLREDTSMLIRLIKIRDSLWT
;
A
#
# COMPACT_ATOMS: atom_id res chain seq x y z
N MET A 1 25.73 7.15 0.19
CA MET A 1 25.18 6.01 0.97
C MET A 1 24.69 6.54 2.29
N PHE A 2 23.50 6.13 2.70
CA PHE A 2 22.98 6.52 4.01
C PHE A 2 23.51 5.54 5.06
N ALA A 3 24.14 6.06 6.11
CA ALA A 3 24.48 5.28 7.29
C ALA A 3 23.21 5.12 8.13
N ASN A 4 22.73 3.88 8.28
CA ASN A 4 21.48 3.58 8.98
C ASN A 4 21.78 3.00 10.37
N ARG A 5 22.45 3.78 11.22
CA ARG A 5 22.93 3.32 12.53
C ARG A 5 22.09 3.91 13.65
N LYS A 6 21.63 3.06 14.57
CA LYS A 6 20.90 3.48 15.78
C LYS A 6 21.82 3.93 16.91
N ASN A 7 23.02 3.33 17.00
CA ASN A 7 23.96 3.56 18.09
C ASN A 7 25.27 4.12 17.54
N TYR A 8 25.60 5.35 17.94
CA TYR A 8 26.87 6.00 17.62
C TYR A 8 27.87 5.77 18.75
N TRP A 9 29.14 5.52 18.40
CA TRP A 9 30.19 5.24 19.38
C TRP A 9 30.50 6.45 20.25
N SER A 10 30.36 7.67 19.70
CA SER A 10 30.44 8.94 20.40
C SER A 10 29.38 9.12 21.51
N CYS A 11 28.30 8.34 21.50
CA CYS A 11 27.23 8.38 22.51
C CYS A 11 27.35 7.27 23.58
N THR A 12 28.49 6.59 23.67
CA THR A 12 28.71 5.51 24.63
C THR A 12 29.30 6.00 25.95
N LYS A 13 29.14 5.22 27.03
CA LYS A 13 29.78 5.52 28.33
C LYS A 13 31.32 5.58 28.22
N PHE A 14 31.92 4.83 27.29
CA PHE A 14 33.35 4.88 27.02
C PHE A 14 33.75 6.21 26.37
N ALA A 15 32.95 6.70 25.42
CA ALA A 15 33.14 8.02 24.82
C ALA A 15 33.02 9.15 25.85
N ASP A 16 32.05 9.08 26.77
CA ASP A 16 31.93 10.05 27.86
C ASP A 16 33.16 10.04 28.79
N TRP A 17 33.66 8.85 29.15
CA TRP A 17 34.88 8.72 29.93
C TRP A 17 36.11 9.30 29.21
N LEU A 18 36.23 9.03 27.90
CA LEU A 18 37.35 9.53 27.09
C LEU A 18 37.29 11.04 26.87
N ARG A 19 36.08 11.61 26.70
CA ARG A 19 35.84 13.05 26.56
C ARG A 19 36.10 13.79 27.88
N GLY A 20 35.83 13.15 29.01
CA GLY A 20 35.91 13.75 30.36
C GLY A 20 34.65 14.50 30.78
N GLU A 21 33.65 14.55 29.90
CA GLU A 21 32.35 15.18 30.14
C GLU A 21 31.25 14.32 29.53
N LYS A 22 30.14 14.21 30.27
CA LYS A 22 28.99 13.43 29.84
C LYS A 22 28.24 14.16 28.72
N LYS A 23 27.95 13.47 27.62
CA LYS A 23 27.10 14.00 26.55
C LYS A 23 25.67 14.17 27.06
N LEU A 24 25.00 15.23 26.62
CA LEU A 24 23.57 15.43 26.87
C LEU A 24 22.79 14.24 26.29
N SER A 25 21.84 13.68 27.06
CA SER A 25 20.94 12.64 26.54
C SER A 25 19.77 13.25 25.76
N ALA A 26 19.32 14.43 26.17
CA ALA A 26 18.32 15.26 25.51
C ALA A 26 18.55 16.72 25.95
N GLY A 27 18.25 17.67 25.08
CA GLY A 27 18.43 19.09 25.36
C GLY A 27 17.93 19.97 24.22
N THR A 28 17.70 21.24 24.53
CA THR A 28 17.39 22.29 23.54
C THR A 28 18.62 22.59 22.69
N GLY A 29 18.42 23.14 21.48
CA GLY A 29 19.54 23.48 20.58
C GLY A 29 20.57 24.42 21.23
N ASN A 30 20.15 25.29 22.15
CA ASN A 30 21.05 26.17 22.89
C ASN A 30 21.89 25.43 23.93
N GLU A 31 21.31 24.45 24.64
CA GLU A 31 22.04 23.60 25.58
C GLU A 31 23.09 22.76 24.85
N TRP A 32 22.74 22.20 23.69
CA TRP A 32 23.70 21.49 22.82
C TRP A 32 24.85 22.38 22.37
N ASN A 33 24.56 23.60 21.92
CA ASN A 33 25.60 24.56 21.52
C ASN A 33 26.50 24.98 22.69
N THR A 34 25.95 25.07 23.89
CA THR A 34 26.69 25.47 25.08
C THR A 34 27.64 24.35 25.52
N TRP A 35 27.13 23.13 25.58
CA TRP A 35 27.92 21.93 25.86
C TRP A 35 29.03 21.74 24.83
N ASP A 36 28.72 21.90 23.54
CA ASP A 36 29.68 21.71 22.46
C ASP A 36 30.88 22.67 22.60
N LYS A 37 30.61 23.94 22.88
CA LYS A 37 31.65 24.95 23.15
C LYS A 37 32.47 24.60 24.38
N GLN A 38 31.81 24.26 25.49
CA GLN A 38 32.48 23.93 26.75
C GLN A 38 33.37 22.69 26.62
N ALA A 39 32.87 21.62 26.02
CA ALA A 39 33.62 20.38 25.82
C ALA A 39 34.81 20.58 24.88
N ARG A 40 34.64 21.40 23.83
CA ARG A 40 35.69 21.72 22.86
C ARG A 40 36.78 22.63 23.45
N GLU A 41 36.41 23.59 24.29
CA GLU A 41 37.35 24.47 25.00
C GLU A 41 38.11 23.74 26.11
N ALA A 42 37.43 22.88 26.88
CA ALA A 42 38.04 22.15 27.98
C ALA A 42 39.06 21.09 27.52
N HIS A 43 38.70 20.29 26.52
CA HIS A 43 39.53 19.18 26.05
C HIS A 43 39.53 19.01 24.52
N PRO A 44 40.16 19.94 23.75
CA PRO A 44 40.09 19.95 22.28
C PRO A 44 40.48 18.63 21.60
N ILE A 45 41.58 18.00 22.04
CA ILE A 45 42.10 16.77 21.44
C ILE A 45 41.20 15.57 21.77
N ARG A 46 40.75 15.46 23.03
CA ARG A 46 39.88 14.35 23.46
C ARG A 46 38.50 14.46 22.83
N TYR A 47 37.97 15.68 22.77
CA TYR A 47 36.76 16.01 22.04
C TYR A 47 36.88 15.57 20.58
N TRP A 48 37.97 15.94 19.88
CA TRP A 48 38.17 15.53 18.49
C TRP A 48 38.26 14.00 18.33
N ILE A 49 38.99 13.30 19.19
CA ILE A 49 39.08 11.83 19.14
C ILE A 49 37.70 11.19 19.30
N VAL A 50 36.87 11.71 20.21
CA VAL A 50 35.57 11.13 20.54
C VAL A 50 34.50 11.46 19.50
N GLU A 51 34.38 12.73 19.09
CA GLU A 51 33.32 13.16 18.18
C GLU A 51 33.69 12.92 16.72
N GLU A 52 34.95 13.06 16.33
CA GLU A 52 35.39 12.88 14.93
C GLU A 52 36.09 11.55 14.71
N GLY A 53 37.02 11.19 15.61
CA GLY A 53 37.85 9.99 15.47
C GLY A 53 37.06 8.69 15.59
N LEU A 54 36.26 8.53 16.65
CA LEU A 54 35.44 7.33 16.84
C LEU A 54 34.39 7.19 15.74
N ASP A 55 33.81 8.30 15.26
CA ASP A 55 32.84 8.29 14.19
C ASP A 55 33.48 7.87 12.86
N GLN A 56 34.71 8.31 12.56
CA GLN A 56 35.47 7.84 11.39
C GLN A 56 35.81 6.34 11.47
N ILE A 57 36.24 5.85 12.63
CA ILE A 57 36.57 4.43 12.82
C ILE A 57 35.28 3.59 12.69
N GLN A 58 34.19 4.02 13.33
CA GLN A 58 32.89 3.37 13.20
C GLN A 58 32.44 3.36 11.73
N ASN A 59 32.65 4.46 11.00
CA ASN A 59 32.36 4.55 9.58
C ASN A 59 33.13 3.53 8.77
N LEU A 60 34.43 3.38 9.00
CA LEU A 60 35.26 2.43 8.28
C LEU A 60 34.83 0.97 8.56
N ILE A 61 34.60 0.62 9.83
CA ILE A 61 34.26 -0.74 10.23
C ILE A 61 32.84 -1.12 9.77
N CYS A 62 31.88 -0.20 9.88
CA CYS A 62 30.51 -0.45 9.47
C CYS A 62 30.27 -0.25 7.97
N PHE A 63 31.23 0.30 7.22
CA PHE A 63 31.07 0.58 5.79
C PHE A 63 30.60 -0.65 4.98
N PRO A 64 31.21 -1.85 5.11
CA PRO A 64 30.74 -3.01 4.35
C PRO A 64 29.29 -3.39 4.68
N HIS A 65 28.88 -3.27 5.94
CA HIS A 65 27.52 -3.52 6.38
C HIS A 65 26.54 -2.49 5.82
N ASP A 66 26.88 -1.20 5.89
CA ASP A 66 26.05 -0.13 5.34
C ASP A 66 25.91 -0.24 3.81
N VAL A 67 26.98 -0.65 3.11
CA VAL A 67 26.93 -0.96 1.68
C VAL A 67 25.93 -2.08 1.42
N TRP A 68 26.03 -3.17 2.15
CA TRP A 68 25.12 -4.31 2.03
C TRP A 68 23.66 -3.92 2.28
N ASP A 69 23.37 -3.21 3.37
CA ASP A 69 22.03 -2.75 3.71
C ASP A 69 21.44 -1.84 2.62
N ASN A 70 22.25 -0.95 2.03
CA ASN A 70 21.80 -0.09 0.95
C ASN A 70 21.50 -0.90 -0.33
N VAL A 71 22.30 -1.91 -0.65
CA VAL A 71 22.04 -2.82 -1.79
C VAL A 71 20.77 -3.63 -1.54
N GLU A 72 20.60 -4.18 -0.34
CA GLU A 72 19.43 -4.96 0.07
C GLU A 72 18.16 -4.12 -0.02
N ARG A 73 18.17 -2.90 0.54
CA ARG A 73 17.03 -1.96 0.46
C ARG A 73 16.74 -1.56 -0.99
N TYR A 74 17.77 -1.28 -1.78
CA TYR A 74 17.58 -0.95 -3.21
C TYR A 74 16.90 -2.11 -3.94
N TYR A 75 17.38 -3.34 -3.74
CA TYR A 75 16.82 -4.53 -4.34
C TYR A 75 15.37 -4.75 -3.90
N SER A 76 15.11 -4.69 -2.60
CA SER A 76 13.76 -4.85 -2.04
C SER A 76 12.81 -3.78 -2.58
N ASN A 77 13.19 -2.50 -2.51
CA ASN A 77 12.34 -1.39 -2.95
C ASN A 77 12.09 -1.41 -4.47
N ARG A 78 13.03 -1.93 -5.26
CA ARG A 78 12.90 -1.97 -6.71
C ARG A 78 12.16 -3.19 -7.23
N PHE A 79 12.38 -4.36 -6.64
CA PHE A 79 11.95 -5.64 -7.22
C PHE A 79 10.98 -6.44 -6.34
N VAL A 80 10.89 -6.15 -5.04
CA VAL A 80 10.01 -6.86 -4.12
C VAL A 80 8.81 -5.99 -3.76
N SER A 81 9.03 -4.91 -3.02
CA SER A 81 7.96 -4.02 -2.56
C SER A 81 7.55 -2.99 -3.59
N HIS A 82 8.38 -2.72 -4.61
CA HIS A 82 8.10 -1.72 -5.64
C HIS A 82 7.70 -0.36 -5.05
N ALA A 83 8.34 0.08 -3.96
CA ALA A 83 7.91 1.20 -3.12
C ALA A 83 7.66 2.54 -3.86
N ASN A 84 8.25 2.72 -5.04
CA ASN A 84 8.10 3.94 -5.86
C ASN A 84 7.27 3.70 -7.14
N ALA A 85 6.58 2.56 -7.26
CA ALA A 85 5.81 2.18 -8.44
C ALA A 85 4.46 1.58 -8.05
N LEU A 86 3.42 1.92 -8.82
CA LEU A 86 2.11 1.30 -8.71
C LEU A 86 2.09 0.05 -9.58
N VAL A 87 2.02 -1.12 -8.94
CA VAL A 87 2.11 -2.42 -9.61
C VAL A 87 0.86 -3.23 -9.27
N ALA A 88 0.18 -3.72 -10.30
CA ALA A 88 -0.93 -4.64 -10.11
C ALA A 88 -0.44 -6.03 -9.68
N SER A 89 -1.27 -6.73 -8.92
CA SER A 89 -1.09 -8.13 -8.58
C SER A 89 -1.07 -8.99 -9.84
N LYS A 90 -0.34 -10.10 -9.76
CA LYS A 90 -0.25 -11.11 -10.83
C LYS A 90 -1.60 -11.75 -11.13
N ASP A 91 -2.53 -11.71 -10.19
CA ASP A 91 -3.87 -12.27 -10.32
C ASP A 91 -4.72 -11.43 -11.27
N HIS A 92 -4.62 -10.10 -11.20
CA HIS A 92 -5.33 -9.17 -12.07
C HIS A 92 -4.61 -8.98 -13.41
N ILE A 93 -3.28 -8.82 -13.37
CA ILE A 93 -2.46 -8.58 -14.57
C ILE A 93 -1.34 -9.60 -14.64
N ARG A 94 -1.51 -10.58 -15.52
CA ARG A 94 -0.51 -11.63 -15.72
C ARG A 94 0.75 -11.06 -16.38
N LEU A 95 1.89 -11.55 -15.90
CA LEU A 95 3.20 -11.21 -16.44
C LEU A 95 3.31 -11.61 -17.92
N GLY A 96 3.87 -10.72 -18.75
CA GLY A 96 4.09 -10.96 -20.18
C GLY A 96 2.88 -10.71 -21.09
N GLN A 97 1.73 -10.33 -20.53
CA GLN A 97 0.56 -9.93 -21.33
C GLN A 97 0.53 -8.42 -21.53
N TRP A 98 0.12 -8.00 -22.72
CA TRP A 98 -0.15 -6.59 -22.99
C TRP A 98 -1.55 -6.21 -22.54
N TRP A 99 -1.67 -5.05 -21.91
CA TRP A 99 -2.93 -4.48 -21.44
C TRP A 99 -2.95 -2.98 -21.73
N ASP A 100 -4.12 -2.46 -22.06
CA ASP A 100 -4.34 -1.03 -22.24
C ASP A 100 -4.03 -0.24 -20.97
N VAL A 101 -3.64 1.03 -21.13
CA VAL A 101 -3.40 1.93 -19.97
C VAL A 101 -4.66 2.06 -19.13
N GLY A 102 -5.83 2.25 -19.76
CA GLY A 102 -7.10 2.43 -19.05
C GLY A 102 -7.45 1.25 -18.14
N THR A 103 -7.25 0.03 -18.62
CA THR A 103 -7.50 -1.20 -17.85
C THR A 103 -6.51 -1.39 -16.72
N ARG A 104 -5.29 -0.85 -16.82
CA ARG A 104 -4.26 -0.95 -15.78
C ARG A 104 -4.47 -0.01 -14.60
N ILE A 105 -5.10 1.15 -14.82
CA ILE A 105 -5.26 2.19 -13.79
C ILE A 105 -5.99 1.64 -12.57
N LEU A 106 -7.12 0.97 -12.77
CA LEU A 106 -7.96 0.50 -11.67
C LEU A 106 -7.25 -0.59 -10.83
N PRO A 107 -6.77 -1.71 -11.40
CA PRO A 107 -6.06 -2.74 -10.64
C PRO A 107 -4.79 -2.22 -9.98
N CYS A 108 -3.97 -1.42 -10.65
CA CYS A 108 -2.73 -0.92 -10.03
C CYS A 108 -3.01 -0.07 -8.77
N LEU A 109 -4.05 0.77 -8.79
CA LEU A 109 -4.39 1.63 -7.66
C LEU A 109 -5.03 0.83 -6.52
N PHE A 110 -5.96 -0.06 -6.81
CA PHE A 110 -6.63 -0.85 -5.78
C PHE A 110 -5.78 -1.98 -5.21
N ASP A 111 -4.85 -2.55 -5.99
CA ASP A 111 -3.87 -3.49 -5.46
C ASP A 111 -2.87 -2.79 -4.54
N THR A 112 -2.54 -1.53 -4.84
CA THR A 112 -1.74 -0.71 -3.90
C THR A 112 -2.52 -0.45 -2.61
N LEU A 113 -3.84 -0.21 -2.67
CA LEU A 113 -4.69 -0.12 -1.48
C LEU A 113 -4.73 -1.46 -0.72
N GLN A 114 -4.83 -2.58 -1.43
CA GLN A 114 -4.78 -3.90 -0.82
C GLN A 114 -3.44 -4.12 -0.09
N ASP A 115 -2.32 -3.78 -0.72
CA ASP A 115 -0.99 -3.91 -0.12
C ASP A 115 -0.83 -2.97 1.08
N PHE A 116 -1.38 -1.75 1.03
CA PHE A 116 -1.42 -0.83 2.19
C PHE A 116 -2.12 -1.49 3.39
N VAL A 117 -3.31 -2.07 3.19
CA VAL A 117 -4.06 -2.73 4.28
C VAL A 117 -3.35 -4.00 4.76
N GLU A 118 -2.94 -4.87 3.84
CA GLU A 118 -2.44 -6.21 4.18
C GLU A 118 -0.97 -6.20 4.61
N ILE A 119 -0.20 -5.15 4.31
CA ILE A 119 1.22 -5.04 4.64
C ILE A 119 1.48 -3.95 5.67
N GLU A 120 1.11 -2.71 5.37
CA GLU A 120 1.48 -1.55 6.21
C GLU A 120 0.62 -1.49 7.48
N LEU A 121 -0.71 -1.58 7.36
CA LEU A 121 -1.59 -1.60 8.54
C LEU A 121 -1.43 -2.88 9.36
N ALA A 122 -1.20 -4.01 8.68
CA ALA A 122 -0.87 -5.26 9.36
C ALA A 122 0.43 -5.13 10.18
N TRP A 123 1.42 -4.42 9.64
CA TRP A 123 2.65 -4.11 10.36
C TRP A 123 2.40 -3.18 11.55
N MET A 124 1.52 -2.19 11.42
CA MET A 124 1.16 -1.28 12.52
C MET A 124 0.52 -2.01 13.70
N GLU A 125 -0.44 -2.91 13.45
CA GLU A 125 -1.01 -3.76 14.51
C GLU A 125 0.04 -4.65 15.18
N TYR A 126 0.99 -5.17 14.39
CA TYR A 126 2.07 -6.00 14.90
C TYR A 126 3.02 -5.22 15.83
N ILE A 127 3.45 -4.02 15.44
CA ILE A 127 4.40 -3.22 16.26
C ILE A 127 3.74 -2.57 17.48
N SER A 128 2.43 -2.30 17.42
CA SER A 128 1.66 -1.79 18.55
C SER A 128 1.43 -2.86 19.62
N HIS A 129 1.45 -4.15 19.25
CA HIS A 129 1.21 -5.27 20.15
C HIS A 129 2.23 -6.42 19.98
N PRO A 130 3.53 -6.15 20.18
CA PRO A 130 4.60 -7.12 19.91
C PRO A 130 4.51 -8.38 20.81
N GLU A 131 3.88 -8.28 21.98
CA GLU A 131 3.65 -9.38 22.90
C GLU A 131 2.58 -10.37 22.43
N LYS A 132 1.59 -9.91 21.64
CA LYS A 132 0.47 -10.74 21.16
C LYS A 132 0.88 -11.61 19.97
N TYR A 133 1.83 -11.14 19.16
CA TYR A 133 2.15 -11.75 17.88
C TYR A 133 3.63 -12.15 17.80
N LYS A 134 3.91 -13.45 17.70
CA LYS A 134 5.28 -13.94 17.48
C LYS A 134 5.59 -13.99 15.98
N ARG A 135 6.49 -13.13 15.50
CA ARG A 135 6.96 -13.23 14.10
C ARG A 135 7.85 -14.46 13.92
N SER A 136 7.42 -15.34 13.01
CA SER A 136 8.25 -16.45 12.53
C SER A 136 9.59 -15.92 12.03
N PHE A 137 10.69 -16.62 12.37
CA PHE A 137 12.04 -16.30 11.89
C PHE A 137 12.06 -16.19 10.36
N TRP A 138 11.35 -17.04 9.63
CA TRP A 138 11.28 -16.98 8.17
C TRP A 138 10.55 -15.74 7.63
N LYS A 139 9.52 -15.25 8.34
CA LYS A 139 8.89 -13.95 8.05
C LYS A 139 9.82 -12.77 8.38
N ARG A 140 10.92 -12.98 9.10
CA ARG A 140 12.00 -12.00 9.38
C ARG A 140 13.06 -11.99 8.27
N VAL A 141 13.13 -13.03 7.42
CA VAL A 141 14.22 -13.22 6.46
C VAL A 141 13.94 -12.46 5.15
N ARG A 142 14.55 -11.27 5.08
CA ARG A 142 15.14 -10.47 3.98
C ARG A 142 14.48 -10.27 2.61
N PHE A 143 13.48 -11.05 2.17
CA PHE A 143 12.89 -10.86 0.83
C PHE A 143 11.37 -10.99 0.76
N GLY A 144 10.67 -11.10 1.89
CA GLY A 144 9.21 -11.15 1.94
C GLY A 144 8.63 -9.98 2.73
N SER A 145 7.72 -9.23 2.11
CA SER A 145 6.88 -8.26 2.82
C SER A 145 6.00 -8.99 3.84
N PHE A 146 5.84 -8.42 5.03
CA PHE A 146 4.93 -8.95 6.03
C PHE A 146 3.49 -8.76 5.52
N ARG A 147 2.85 -9.81 5.01
CA ARG A 147 1.47 -9.76 4.50
C ARG A 147 0.53 -10.57 5.39
N ASP A 148 -0.48 -9.91 5.95
CA ASP A 148 -1.52 -10.53 6.76
C ASP A 148 -2.83 -9.72 6.72
N ARG A 149 -3.85 -10.28 6.07
CA ARG A 149 -5.16 -9.64 5.90
C ARG A 149 -5.90 -9.44 7.22
N GLU A 150 -5.82 -10.40 8.14
CA GLU A 150 -6.59 -10.32 9.38
C GLU A 150 -6.04 -9.24 10.30
N LEU A 151 -4.72 -9.10 10.38
CA LEU A 151 -4.09 -8.05 11.17
C LEU A 151 -4.36 -6.66 10.60
N GLY A 152 -4.30 -6.50 9.27
CA GLY A 152 -4.66 -5.25 8.61
C GLY A 152 -6.10 -4.81 8.91
N LEU A 153 -7.04 -5.76 8.83
CA LEU A 153 -8.45 -5.48 9.15
C LEU A 153 -8.68 -5.15 10.63
N ARG A 154 -7.95 -5.80 11.56
CA ARG A 154 -8.03 -5.47 12.99
C ARG A 154 -7.55 -4.06 13.28
N TYR A 155 -6.45 -3.65 12.65
CA TYR A 155 -5.95 -2.28 12.78
C TYR A 155 -6.99 -1.27 12.27
N LEU A 156 -7.54 -1.52 11.08
CA LEU A 156 -8.62 -0.69 10.52
C LEU A 156 -9.87 -0.65 11.40
N ASP A 157 -10.24 -1.76 12.04
CA ASP A 157 -11.39 -1.82 12.95
C ASP A 157 -11.15 -0.97 14.20
N TRP A 158 -9.92 -0.98 14.71
CA TRP A 158 -9.50 -0.08 15.78
C TRP A 158 -9.55 1.40 15.32
N GLU A 159 -8.94 1.74 14.18
CA GLU A 159 -8.95 3.11 13.64
C GLU A 159 -10.38 3.62 13.40
N ALA A 160 -11.24 2.78 12.82
CA ALA A 160 -12.65 3.08 12.58
C ALA A 160 -13.47 3.27 13.87
N SER A 161 -12.97 2.78 15.01
CA SER A 161 -13.59 2.95 16.32
C SER A 161 -13.23 4.26 17.02
N LEU A 162 -12.27 5.03 16.50
CA LEU A 162 -11.74 6.23 17.17
C LEU A 162 -12.80 7.35 17.27
N LYS A 163 -13.05 7.81 18.50
CA LYS A 163 -14.01 8.88 18.81
C LYS A 163 -13.38 9.91 19.74
N TYR A 164 -13.68 11.18 19.49
CA TYR A 164 -13.19 12.28 20.30
C TYR A 164 -13.61 12.16 21.77
N GLY A 165 -12.63 12.24 22.67
CA GLY A 165 -12.83 12.31 24.12
C GLY A 165 -13.26 11.01 24.81
N ILE A 166 -13.45 9.92 24.06
CA ILE A 166 -13.82 8.60 24.62
C ILE A 166 -12.60 7.71 24.75
N ASN A 167 -11.71 7.74 23.76
CA ASN A 167 -10.50 6.94 23.77
C ASN A 167 -9.39 7.77 24.43
N GLU A 168 -9.10 7.42 25.69
CA GLU A 168 -7.96 7.85 26.51
C GLU A 168 -7.38 9.25 26.26
N GLY A 169 -8.06 10.28 26.79
CA GLY A 169 -7.43 11.43 27.46
C GLY A 169 -6.47 12.37 26.71
N GLU A 170 -6.10 12.13 25.45
CA GLU A 170 -5.06 12.90 24.75
C GLU A 170 -5.60 13.98 23.81
N ASP A 171 -6.84 13.88 23.36
CA ASP A 171 -7.43 14.88 22.46
C ASP A 171 -7.64 16.25 23.15
N GLY A 172 -7.57 16.29 24.48
CA GLY A 172 -7.85 17.49 25.28
C GLY A 172 -9.30 17.98 25.18
N ILE A 173 -10.21 17.15 24.65
CA ILE A 173 -11.61 17.50 24.42
C ILE A 173 -12.47 17.06 25.61
N GLU A 174 -12.96 18.04 26.34
CA GLU A 174 -13.91 17.81 27.44
C GLU A 174 -15.26 17.29 26.93
N SER A 175 -16.02 16.63 27.81
CA SER A 175 -17.38 16.14 27.55
C SER A 175 -18.38 17.25 27.16
N SER A 176 -18.05 18.50 27.47
CA SER A 176 -18.82 19.70 27.16
C SER A 176 -18.67 20.16 25.70
N HIS A 177 -17.65 19.67 24.98
CA HIS A 177 -17.32 20.15 23.64
C HIS A 177 -18.18 19.49 22.55
N LYS A 178 -18.53 20.26 21.51
CA LYS A 178 -19.43 19.84 20.40
C LYS A 178 -18.93 18.61 19.60
N LEU A 179 -17.64 18.29 19.69
CA LEU A 179 -17.03 17.18 18.99
C LEU A 179 -17.01 15.88 19.81
N TYR A 180 -17.31 15.94 21.11
CA TYR A 180 -17.31 14.78 21.99
C TYR A 180 -18.21 13.66 21.46
N GLY A 181 -17.67 12.44 21.36
CA GLY A 181 -18.37 11.26 20.88
C GLY A 181 -18.57 11.17 19.37
N LYS A 182 -18.11 12.16 18.58
CA LYS A 182 -18.06 12.05 17.12
C LYS A 182 -16.84 11.26 16.69
N PHE A 183 -16.96 10.58 15.55
CA PHE A 183 -15.83 9.94 14.90
C PHE A 183 -14.78 10.97 14.53
N THR A 184 -13.52 10.61 14.74
CA THR A 184 -12.40 11.42 14.27
C THR A 184 -12.34 11.38 12.73
N PRO A 185 -11.70 12.38 12.08
CA PRO A 185 -11.44 12.33 10.65
C PRO A 185 -10.70 11.05 10.24
N GLN A 186 -9.78 10.56 11.08
CA GLN A 186 -9.09 9.28 10.87
C GLN A 186 -10.07 8.10 10.87
N ALA A 187 -11.02 8.05 11.82
CA ALA A 187 -12.01 6.98 11.85
C ALA A 187 -12.93 6.98 10.63
N LEU A 188 -13.34 8.16 10.15
CA LEU A 188 -14.14 8.27 8.92
C LEU A 188 -13.36 7.79 7.69
N ALA A 189 -12.07 8.14 7.60
CA ALA A 189 -11.21 7.65 6.54
C ALA A 189 -11.00 6.13 6.61
N ALA A 190 -10.80 5.56 7.80
CA ALA A 190 -10.64 4.12 7.99
C ALA A 190 -11.90 3.33 7.60
N GLN A 191 -13.10 3.86 7.91
CA GLN A 191 -14.37 3.27 7.46
C GLN A 191 -14.44 3.23 5.92
N GLU A 192 -14.08 4.34 5.27
CA GLU A 192 -14.05 4.45 3.82
C GLU A 192 -13.02 3.51 3.17
N ILE A 193 -11.81 3.41 3.76
CA ILE A 193 -10.78 2.45 3.34
C ILE A 193 -11.32 1.01 3.41
N LYS A 194 -11.98 0.66 4.52
CA LYS A 194 -12.55 -0.68 4.73
C LYS A 194 -13.64 -0.99 3.70
N GLU A 195 -14.49 -0.03 3.35
CA GLU A 195 -15.51 -0.19 2.31
C GLU A 195 -14.88 -0.42 0.93
N LEU A 196 -13.89 0.40 0.55
CA LEU A 196 -13.18 0.28 -0.72
C LEU A 196 -12.42 -1.04 -0.83
N TYR A 197 -11.75 -1.46 0.25
CA TYR A 197 -11.08 -2.75 0.34
C TYR A 197 -12.07 -3.92 0.20
N THR A 198 -13.19 -3.86 0.91
CA THR A 198 -14.24 -4.90 0.85
C THR A 198 -14.83 -5.01 -0.56
N TRP A 199 -15.05 -3.87 -1.21
CA TRP A 199 -15.50 -3.83 -2.60
C TRP A 199 -14.48 -4.48 -3.53
N TRP A 200 -13.20 -4.12 -3.43
CA TRP A 200 -12.15 -4.65 -4.30
C TRP A 200 -11.95 -6.15 -4.16
N ILE A 201 -12.00 -6.68 -2.93
CA ILE A 201 -11.71 -8.09 -2.68
C ILE A 201 -12.94 -8.98 -2.86
N ASN A 202 -14.12 -8.54 -2.43
CA ASN A 202 -15.31 -9.41 -2.39
C ASN A 202 -16.29 -9.12 -3.52
N ILE A 203 -16.46 -7.85 -3.93
CA ILE A 203 -17.52 -7.45 -4.88
C ILE A 203 -16.98 -7.44 -6.31
N TYR A 204 -15.83 -6.81 -6.54
CA TYR A 204 -15.25 -6.62 -7.87
C TYR A 204 -14.97 -7.97 -8.59
N PRO A 205 -14.34 -8.98 -7.96
CA PRO A 205 -14.08 -10.26 -8.62
C PRO A 205 -15.32 -11.13 -8.77
N ALA A 206 -16.38 -10.87 -7.98
CA ALA A 206 -17.64 -11.59 -8.03
C ALA A 206 -18.58 -11.10 -9.17
N ARG A 207 -18.16 -10.10 -9.94
CA ARG A 207 -18.96 -9.57 -11.05
C ARG A 207 -19.08 -10.60 -12.17
N PRO A 208 -20.29 -10.84 -12.70
CA PRO A 208 -20.45 -11.68 -13.87
C PRO A 208 -19.83 -11.00 -15.10
N ASP A 209 -19.29 -11.81 -16.01
CA ASP A 209 -18.77 -11.31 -17.27
C ASP A 209 -19.92 -10.65 -18.09
N PRO A 210 -19.74 -9.42 -18.60
CA PRO A 210 -20.77 -8.71 -19.35
C PRO A 210 -21.26 -9.47 -20.58
N TYR A 211 -20.39 -10.21 -21.27
CA TYR A 211 -20.75 -10.95 -22.49
C TYR A 211 -21.59 -12.18 -22.19
N ASP A 212 -21.27 -12.89 -21.11
CA ASP A 212 -22.04 -14.05 -20.68
C ASP A 212 -23.41 -13.62 -20.12
N PHE A 213 -23.44 -12.60 -19.26
CA PHE A 213 -24.69 -12.14 -18.64
C PHE A 213 -25.66 -11.47 -19.62
N SER A 214 -25.13 -10.75 -20.62
CA SER A 214 -25.95 -10.16 -21.69
C SER A 214 -26.52 -11.19 -22.67
N GLY A 215 -26.02 -12.43 -22.65
CA GLY A 215 -26.33 -13.47 -23.63
C GLY A 215 -25.60 -13.28 -24.96
N TRP A 216 -24.64 -12.35 -25.04
CA TRP A 216 -23.84 -12.11 -26.23
C TRP A 216 -22.99 -13.32 -26.61
N THR A 217 -22.36 -13.98 -25.62
CA THR A 217 -21.58 -15.20 -25.84
C THR A 217 -22.43 -16.30 -26.47
N SER A 218 -23.65 -16.51 -25.97
CA SER A 218 -24.62 -17.47 -26.51
C SER A 218 -25.03 -17.13 -27.93
N TYR A 219 -25.28 -15.85 -28.23
CA TYR A 219 -25.59 -15.39 -29.58
C TYR A 219 -24.42 -15.62 -30.55
N CYS A 220 -23.19 -15.26 -30.17
CA CYS A 220 -22.00 -15.50 -30.97
C CYS A 220 -21.74 -16.99 -31.21
N ALA A 221 -21.99 -17.85 -30.21
CA ALA A 221 -21.86 -19.29 -30.33
C ALA A 221 -22.84 -19.87 -31.37
N LYS A 222 -24.13 -19.51 -31.28
CA LYS A 222 -25.16 -19.90 -32.27
C LYS A 222 -24.75 -19.51 -33.70
N LYS A 223 -24.23 -18.30 -33.87
CA LYS A 223 -23.81 -17.80 -35.19
C LYS A 223 -22.59 -18.52 -35.74
N ARG A 224 -21.61 -18.85 -34.89
CA ARG A 224 -20.45 -19.69 -35.28
C ARG A 224 -20.90 -21.10 -35.70
N GLU A 225 -21.89 -21.68 -35.04
CA GLU A 225 -22.45 -22.98 -35.44
C GLU A 225 -23.18 -22.91 -36.78
N GLN A 226 -23.97 -21.87 -37.02
CA GLN A 226 -24.63 -21.64 -38.31
C GLN A 226 -23.59 -21.43 -39.44
N ALA A 227 -22.54 -20.64 -39.19
CA ALA A 227 -21.47 -20.43 -40.16
C ALA A 227 -20.74 -21.73 -40.52
N LYS A 228 -20.47 -22.60 -39.53
CA LYS A 228 -19.91 -23.94 -39.77
C LYS A 228 -20.82 -24.81 -40.64
N LYS A 229 -22.14 -24.78 -40.41
CA LYS A 229 -23.12 -25.52 -41.23
C LYS A 229 -23.13 -25.02 -42.68
N ASN A 230 -22.90 -23.73 -42.89
CA ASN A 230 -22.83 -23.11 -44.21
C ASN A 230 -21.45 -23.26 -44.89
N GLY A 231 -20.53 -24.04 -44.31
CA GLY A 231 -19.20 -24.30 -44.88
C GLY A 231 -18.18 -23.16 -44.73
N VAL A 232 -18.51 -22.10 -43.98
CA VAL A 232 -17.61 -20.96 -43.77
C VAL A 232 -16.60 -21.29 -42.69
N THR A 233 -15.32 -21.41 -43.06
CA THR A 233 -14.21 -21.73 -42.14
C THR A 233 -13.60 -20.51 -41.44
N SER A 234 -14.01 -19.31 -41.84
CA SER A 234 -13.52 -18.05 -41.27
C SER A 234 -13.94 -17.90 -39.80
N SER A 235 -12.96 -17.60 -38.94
CA SER A 235 -13.20 -17.26 -37.52
C SER A 235 -14.00 -15.97 -37.35
N ILE A 236 -14.16 -15.18 -38.41
CA ILE A 236 -14.83 -13.88 -38.46
C ILE A 236 -16.30 -14.02 -38.93
N ALA A 237 -16.76 -15.22 -39.30
CA ALA A 237 -18.11 -15.43 -39.82
C ALA A 237 -19.25 -14.98 -38.87
N PHE A 238 -18.97 -14.80 -37.57
CA PHE A 238 -19.93 -14.23 -36.63
C PHE A 238 -20.16 -12.71 -36.81
N LEU A 239 -19.33 -12.00 -37.58
CA LEU A 239 -19.51 -10.57 -37.88
C LEU A 239 -20.36 -10.32 -39.13
N ASP A 240 -20.62 -11.34 -39.96
CA ASP A 240 -21.39 -11.17 -41.20
C ASP A 240 -22.87 -10.90 -40.89
N THR A 241 -23.33 -9.68 -41.15
CA THR A 241 -24.71 -9.24 -40.89
C THR A 241 -25.59 -9.18 -42.14
N GLU A 242 -25.06 -9.46 -43.33
CA GLU A 242 -25.77 -9.22 -44.60
C GLU A 242 -26.91 -10.23 -44.84
N HIS A 243 -26.81 -11.43 -44.27
CA HIS A 243 -27.78 -12.50 -44.43
C HIS A 243 -28.50 -12.89 -43.12
N GLU A 244 -28.58 -11.97 -42.14
CA GLU A 244 -29.24 -12.23 -40.85
C GLU A 244 -30.78 -12.31 -40.97
N THR A 245 -31.37 -13.34 -40.34
CA THR A 245 -32.82 -13.41 -40.19
C THR A 245 -33.34 -12.27 -39.28
N PRO A 246 -34.59 -11.79 -39.47
CA PRO A 246 -35.15 -10.71 -38.64
C PRO A 246 -35.16 -11.03 -37.13
N GLU A 247 -35.31 -12.30 -36.78
CA GLU A 247 -35.30 -12.79 -35.39
C GLU A 247 -33.90 -12.69 -34.76
N LEU A 248 -32.85 -13.14 -35.46
CA LEU A 248 -31.47 -13.01 -35.01
C LEU A 248 -31.04 -11.55 -34.88
N CYS A 249 -31.54 -10.68 -35.75
CA CYS A 249 -31.30 -9.24 -35.66
C CYS A 249 -31.92 -8.63 -34.40
N ARG A 250 -33.10 -9.11 -33.96
CA ARG A 250 -33.72 -8.69 -32.69
C ARG A 250 -32.92 -9.19 -31.48
N GLU A 251 -32.58 -10.47 -31.45
CA GLU A 251 -31.73 -11.06 -30.38
C GLU A 251 -30.41 -10.29 -30.24
N ARG A 252 -29.74 -10.00 -31.37
CA ARG A 252 -28.49 -9.21 -31.42
C ARG A 252 -28.68 -7.83 -30.79
N LYS A 253 -29.71 -7.10 -31.19
CA LYS A 253 -29.98 -5.73 -30.70
C LYS A 253 -30.31 -5.74 -29.21
N GLU A 254 -31.07 -6.71 -28.73
CA GLU A 254 -31.40 -6.84 -27.31
C GLU A 254 -30.17 -7.19 -26.47
N ALA A 255 -29.38 -8.19 -26.90
CA ALA A 255 -28.13 -8.57 -26.24
C ALA A 255 -27.14 -7.41 -26.20
N MET A 256 -26.93 -6.70 -27.32
CA MET A 256 -26.07 -5.52 -27.38
C MET A 256 -26.57 -4.38 -26.49
N LYS A 257 -27.89 -4.15 -26.41
CA LYS A 257 -28.47 -3.13 -25.53
C LYS A 257 -28.24 -3.47 -24.06
N LYS A 258 -28.40 -4.74 -23.67
CA LYS A 258 -28.11 -5.22 -22.31
C LYS A 258 -26.63 -5.10 -22.00
N LEU A 259 -25.75 -5.57 -22.90
CA LEU A 259 -24.29 -5.50 -22.77
C LEU A 259 -23.84 -4.07 -22.51
N ARG A 260 -24.22 -3.12 -23.38
CA ARG A 260 -23.87 -1.70 -23.23
C ARG A 260 -24.32 -1.12 -21.90
N LYS A 261 -25.51 -1.52 -21.43
CA LYS A 261 -26.02 -1.06 -20.13
C LYS A 261 -25.13 -1.56 -18.99
N ILE A 262 -24.79 -2.84 -18.99
CA ILE A 262 -23.92 -3.46 -17.97
C ILE A 262 -22.54 -2.82 -17.98
N GLU A 263 -21.91 -2.69 -19.15
CA GLU A 263 -20.61 -2.03 -19.31
C GLU A 263 -20.64 -0.59 -18.79
N THR A 264 -21.70 0.17 -19.10
CA THR A 264 -21.87 1.54 -18.62
C THR A 264 -22.05 1.58 -17.09
N ASP A 265 -22.78 0.62 -16.52
CA ASP A 265 -23.00 0.52 -15.07
C ASP A 265 -21.69 0.22 -14.35
N TYR A 266 -20.89 -0.73 -14.85
CA TYR A 266 -19.56 -1.06 -14.30
C TYR A 266 -18.59 0.10 -14.43
N LEU A 267 -18.51 0.76 -15.58
CA LEU A 267 -17.63 1.92 -15.76
C LEU A 267 -17.98 3.06 -14.80
N ARG A 268 -19.28 3.29 -14.56
CA ARG A 268 -19.74 4.31 -13.61
C ARG A 268 -19.41 3.94 -12.17
N GLU A 269 -19.57 2.67 -11.81
CA GLU A 269 -19.18 2.16 -10.49
C GLU A 269 -17.67 2.29 -10.27
N ASP A 270 -16.85 1.82 -11.22
CA ASP A 270 -15.39 1.88 -11.15
C ASP A 270 -14.89 3.33 -11.06
N THR A 271 -15.51 4.25 -11.82
CA THR A 271 -15.22 5.69 -11.74
C THR A 271 -15.56 6.24 -10.35
N SER A 272 -16.71 5.86 -9.78
CA SER A 272 -17.11 6.30 -8.43
C SER A 272 -16.11 5.81 -7.37
N MET A 273 -15.70 4.54 -7.44
CA MET A 273 -14.75 3.97 -6.49
C MET A 273 -13.35 4.58 -6.63
N LEU A 274 -12.90 4.88 -7.85
CA LEU A 274 -11.66 5.63 -8.07
C LEU A 274 -11.72 7.04 -7.48
N ILE A 275 -12.84 7.76 -7.65
CA ILE A 275 -13.00 9.09 -7.04
C ILE A 275 -12.92 9.00 -5.52
N ARG A 276 -13.56 8.00 -4.92
CA ARG A 276 -13.50 7.73 -3.47
C ARG A 276 -12.07 7.49 -3.02
N LEU A 277 -11.33 6.60 -3.70
CA LEU A 277 -9.92 6.30 -3.42
C LEU A 277 -9.03 7.56 -3.48
N ILE A 278 -9.19 8.38 -4.52
CA ILE A 278 -8.40 9.60 -4.68
C ILE A 278 -8.72 10.64 -3.59
N LYS A 279 -9.94 10.66 -3.04
CA LYS A 279 -10.31 11.56 -1.94
C LYS A 279 -9.69 11.16 -0.60
N ILE A 280 -9.48 9.87 -0.35
CA ILE A 280 -8.89 9.39 0.90
C ILE A 280 -7.36 9.35 0.91
N ARG A 281 -6.70 9.68 -0.21
CA ARG A 281 -5.24 9.56 -0.36
C ARG A 281 -4.45 10.24 0.76
N ASP A 282 -4.95 11.36 1.29
CA ASP A 282 -4.25 12.14 2.32
C ASP A 282 -4.29 11.44 3.69
N SER A 283 -5.15 10.42 3.83
CA SER A 283 -5.28 9.56 5.00
C SER A 283 -4.55 8.21 4.85
N LEU A 284 -3.96 7.92 3.69
CA LEU A 284 -3.16 6.72 3.43
C LEU A 284 -1.72 6.93 3.92
N TRP A 285 -1.54 6.92 5.23
CA TRP A 285 -0.23 7.00 5.87
C TRP A 285 -0.15 5.97 6.99
N THR A 286 1.08 5.53 7.28
CA THR A 286 1.42 4.67 8.42
C THR A 286 2.64 5.26 9.12
#